data_AF-A0A7V0SR72-F1
#
_entry.id   AF-A0A7V0SR72-F1
#
_cell.length_a   1.000
_cell.length_b   1.000
_cell.length_c   1.000
_cell.angle_alpha   90.00
_cell.angle_beta   90.00
_cell.angle_gamma   90.00
#
_symmetry.space_group_name_H-M   'P 1'
#
loop_
_entity.id
_entity.type
_entity.pdbx_description
1 polymer ?
#
loop_
_entity_poly.entity_id
_entity_poly.type
_entity_poly.pdbx_seq_one_letter_code
_entity_poly.pdbx_strand_id
1 'polypeptide(L)'
;MNNDEGFLQGGRGKKRKYVFGNLLMEVLVQLAVVSGDNHGFKTQPITIVNFVEWLKNRYGIYINEWPDGSDSPEIAKALNNNYEALKSRLRQLGFYTDLSDASNSQVIKPRFKIESKTRSL
;
A
#
# COMPACT_ATOMS: atom_id res chain seq x y z
N MET A 1 16.12 -13.34 1.38
CA MET A 1 15.38 -13.48 2.65
C MET A 1 14.93 -12.10 3.07
N ASN A 2 13.63 -11.92 3.32
CA ASN A 2 13.09 -10.67 3.87
C ASN A 2 13.49 -10.64 5.35
N ASN A 3 14.26 -9.65 5.79
CA ASN A 3 14.50 -9.45 7.22
C ASN A 3 13.36 -8.58 7.75
N ASP A 4 12.63 -9.07 8.73
CA ASP A 4 11.45 -8.38 9.29
C ASP A 4 11.81 -7.04 9.96
N GLU A 5 13.09 -6.83 10.31
CA GLU A 5 13.61 -5.63 10.96
C GLU A 5 14.17 -4.56 9.99
N GLY A 6 14.25 -4.85 8.68
CA GLY A 6 14.74 -3.89 7.69
C GLY A 6 13.62 -3.06 7.08
N PHE A 7 13.73 -1.73 7.10
CA PHE A 7 12.74 -0.84 6.47
C PHE A 7 12.66 -1.06 4.95
N LEU A 8 13.79 -0.94 4.26
CA LEU A 8 13.93 -1.22 2.83
C LEU A 8 15.18 -2.06 2.61
N GLN A 9 15.04 -3.21 1.96
CA GLN A 9 16.20 -4.05 1.60
C GLN A 9 16.39 -4.07 0.10
N GLY A 10 17.59 -3.65 -0.35
CA GLY A 10 18.05 -3.84 -1.72
C GLY A 10 18.73 -5.20 -1.91
N GLY A 11 18.32 -5.98 -2.90
CA GLY A 11 19.04 -7.20 -3.29
C GLY A 11 20.48 -6.90 -3.77
N ARG A 12 21.45 -7.74 -3.40
CA ARG A 12 22.84 -7.67 -3.93
C ARG A 12 22.89 -8.28 -5.34
N GLY A 13 23.34 -7.51 -6.35
CA GLY A 13 23.53 -7.97 -7.74
C GLY A 13 23.08 -6.99 -8.83
N LYS A 14 23.06 -7.43 -10.11
CA LYS A 14 22.70 -6.63 -11.31
C LYS A 14 21.26 -6.09 -11.33
N LYS A 15 20.35 -6.61 -10.49
CA LYS A 15 18.97 -6.15 -10.34
C LYS A 15 18.71 -5.84 -8.87
N ARG A 16 18.89 -4.57 -8.47
CA ARG A 16 18.52 -4.10 -7.13
C ARG A 16 17.00 -4.17 -7.00
N LYS A 17 16.51 -5.16 -6.25
CA LYS A 17 15.09 -5.26 -5.87
C LYS A 17 14.94 -4.65 -4.49
N TYR A 18 14.07 -3.64 -4.36
CA TYR A 18 13.70 -3.10 -3.07
C TYR A 18 12.44 -3.82 -2.56
N VAL A 19 12.47 -4.20 -1.28
CA VAL A 19 11.33 -4.85 -0.61
C VAL A 19 11.02 -4.06 0.65
N PHE A 20 9.74 -3.78 0.86
CA PHE A 20 9.23 -3.24 2.12
C PHE A 20 9.29 -4.31 3.21
N GLY A 21 9.88 -3.98 4.36
CA GLY A 21 9.74 -4.78 5.56
C GLY A 21 8.29 -4.82 6.04
N ASN A 22 7.93 -5.84 6.82
CA ASN A 22 6.55 -6.02 7.30
C ASN A 22 6.07 -4.84 8.15
N LEU A 23 6.94 -4.36 9.06
CA LEU A 23 6.64 -3.21 9.91
C LEU A 23 6.42 -1.94 9.10
N LEU A 24 7.26 -1.68 8.09
CA LEU A 24 7.10 -0.52 7.23
C LEU A 24 5.79 -0.60 6.44
N MET A 25 5.47 -1.76 5.89
CA MET A 25 4.21 -1.97 5.18
C MET A 25 3.01 -1.70 6.09
N GLU A 26 3.04 -2.22 7.31
CA GLU A 26 1.99 -1.98 8.30
C GLU A 26 1.83 -0.50 8.64
N VAL A 27 2.94 0.20 8.91
CA VAL A 27 2.92 1.63 9.22
C VAL A 27 2.37 2.44 8.05
N LEU A 28 2.81 2.16 6.81
CA LEU A 28 2.30 2.83 5.62
C LEU A 28 0.80 2.59 5.43
N VAL A 29 0.34 1.36 5.63
CA VAL A 29 -1.08 1.02 5.55
C VAL A 29 -1.89 1.78 6.61
N GLN A 30 -1.45 1.78 7.87
CA GLN A 30 -2.16 2.49 8.94
C GLN A 30 -2.17 4.01 8.71
N LEU A 31 -1.09 4.58 8.17
CA LEU A 31 -1.06 6.01 7.83
C LEU A 31 -1.97 6.35 6.65
N ALA A 32 -2.13 5.45 5.68
CA ALA A 32 -2.96 5.68 4.51
C ALA A 32 -4.46 5.62 4.81
N VAL A 33 -4.88 4.80 5.77
CA VAL A 33 -6.29 4.67 6.18
C VAL A 33 -6.76 5.77 7.14
N VAL A 34 -5.84 6.56 7.70
CA VAL A 34 -6.16 7.68 8.58
C VAL A 34 -6.56 8.90 7.75
N SER A 35 -7.75 9.42 8.04
CA SER A 35 -8.21 10.73 7.57
C SER A 35 -8.41 11.65 8.77
N GLY A 36 -7.96 12.89 8.65
CA GLY A 36 -8.20 13.94 9.64
C GLY A 36 -9.20 14.95 9.09
N ASP A 37 -10.15 15.36 9.93
CA ASP A 37 -11.00 16.53 9.71
C ASP A 37 -10.88 17.50 10.89
N ASN A 38 -11.57 18.64 10.82
CA ASN A 38 -11.56 19.65 11.90
C ASN A 38 -12.06 19.11 13.25
N HIS A 39 -12.63 17.91 13.30
CA HIS A 39 -13.23 17.31 14.49
C HIS A 39 -12.45 16.07 14.99
N GLY A 40 -11.33 15.73 14.36
CA GLY A 40 -10.40 14.70 14.82
C GLY A 40 -9.91 13.76 13.72
N PHE A 41 -9.40 12.60 14.14
CA PHE A 41 -8.95 11.55 13.24
C PHE A 41 -9.97 10.42 13.18
N LYS A 42 -10.17 9.88 11.99
CA LYS A 42 -10.94 8.66 11.75
C LYS A 42 -10.22 7.74 10.78
N THR A 43 -10.37 6.44 10.98
CA THR A 43 -9.80 5.42 10.09
C THR A 43 -10.89 4.82 9.23
N GLN A 44 -10.67 4.78 7.91
CA GLN A 44 -11.61 4.21 6.95
C GLN A 44 -10.91 3.26 5.99
N PRO A 45 -11.57 2.17 5.55
CA PRO A 45 -11.03 1.32 4.51
C PRO A 45 -10.75 2.10 3.23
N ILE A 46 -9.67 1.75 2.54
CA ILE A 46 -9.31 2.33 1.24
C ILE A 46 -9.13 1.23 0.20
N THR A 47 -9.32 1.55 -1.07
CA THR A 47 -9.01 0.60 -2.15
C THR A 47 -7.49 0.48 -2.29
N ILE A 48 -7.04 -0.65 -2.84
CA ILE A 48 -5.61 -0.80 -3.16
C ILE A 48 -5.11 0.24 -4.18
N VAL A 49 -5.96 0.65 -5.11
CA VAL A 49 -5.64 1.71 -6.09
C VAL A 49 -5.35 3.01 -5.37
N ASN A 50 -6.22 3.42 -4.43
CA ASN A 50 -6.02 4.64 -3.64
C ASN A 50 -4.77 4.54 -2.76
N PHE A 51 -4.44 3.36 -2.24
CA PHE A 51 -3.21 3.15 -1.47
C PHE A 51 -1.95 3.34 -2.32
N VAL A 52 -1.93 2.78 -3.53
CA VAL A 52 -0.79 2.96 -4.44
C VAL A 52 -0.65 4.42 -4.88
N GLU A 53 -1.76 5.09 -5.17
CA GLU A 53 -1.77 6.51 -5.48
C GLU A 53 -1.31 7.36 -4.28
N TRP A 54 -1.71 7.01 -3.07
CA TRP A 54 -1.24 7.67 -1.85
C TRP A 54 0.27 7.50 -1.63
N LEU A 55 0.82 6.31 -1.88
CA LEU A 55 2.27 6.07 -1.82
C LEU A 55 3.03 6.94 -2.82
N LYS A 56 2.52 7.05 -4.05
CA LYS A 56 3.06 7.92 -5.08
C LYS A 56 3.01 9.39 -4.64
N ASN A 57 1.84 9.89 -4.31
CA ASN A 57 1.63 11.31 -4.07
C ASN A 57 2.33 11.81 -2.80
N ARG A 58 2.46 10.95 -1.78
CA ARG A 58 3.06 11.33 -0.49
C ARG A 58 4.56 11.06 -0.40
N TYR A 59 5.05 10.01 -1.05
CA TYR A 59 6.44 9.56 -0.91
C TYR A 59 7.21 9.40 -2.23
N GLY A 60 6.57 9.63 -3.38
CA GLY A 60 7.19 9.41 -4.69
C GLY A 60 7.46 7.93 -4.99
N ILE A 61 6.71 7.02 -4.36
CA ILE A 61 6.89 5.57 -4.52
C ILE A 61 6.00 5.07 -5.65
N TYR A 62 6.63 4.73 -6.77
CA TYR A 62 5.97 4.18 -7.96
C TYR A 62 5.92 2.64 -7.88
N ILE A 63 4.72 2.06 -7.99
CA ILE A 63 4.52 0.60 -7.93
C ILE A 63 4.10 0.03 -9.29
N ASN A 64 2.99 0.53 -9.84
CA ASN A 64 2.33 0.01 -11.04
C ASN A 64 2.37 0.98 -12.23
N GLU A 65 3.05 2.11 -12.08
CA GLU A 65 3.21 3.12 -13.12
C GLU A 65 4.67 3.56 -13.23
N TRP A 66 5.05 4.09 -14.39
CA TRP A 66 6.36 4.66 -14.64
C TRP A 66 6.22 6.17 -14.82
N PRO A 67 7.03 7.01 -14.15
CA PRO A 67 6.86 8.46 -14.11
C PRO A 67 6.86 9.13 -15.50
N ASP A 68 7.68 8.65 -16.42
CA ASP A 68 7.80 9.22 -17.78
C ASP A 68 6.90 8.51 -18.81
N GLY A 69 6.09 7.54 -18.36
CA GLY A 69 5.40 6.61 -19.25
C GLY A 69 6.38 5.66 -19.97
N SER A 70 5.89 4.50 -20.39
CA SER A 70 6.67 3.61 -21.25
C SER A 70 5.77 2.62 -21.98
N ASP A 71 5.94 2.51 -23.28
CA ASP A 71 5.25 1.51 -24.12
C ASP A 71 5.99 0.17 -24.19
N SER A 72 7.10 0.01 -23.43
CA SER A 72 7.85 -1.24 -23.43
C SER A 72 7.04 -2.36 -22.74
N PRO A 73 6.78 -3.49 -23.44
CA PRO A 73 6.09 -4.63 -22.85
C PRO A 73 6.82 -5.19 -21.62
N GLU A 74 8.15 -5.07 -21.57
CA GLU A 74 8.97 -5.52 -20.46
C GLU A 74 8.75 -4.66 -19.21
N ILE A 75 8.61 -3.33 -19.40
CA ILE A 75 8.32 -2.39 -18.33
C ILE A 75 6.89 -2.61 -17.83
N ALA A 76 5.90 -2.72 -18.73
CA ALA A 76 4.52 -3.03 -18.36
C ALA A 76 4.43 -4.33 -17.53
N LYS A 77 5.14 -5.38 -17.95
CA LYS A 77 5.22 -6.65 -17.20
C LYS A 77 5.87 -6.47 -15.83
N ALA A 78 6.94 -5.67 -15.71
CA ALA A 78 7.59 -5.41 -14.44
C ALA A 78 6.69 -4.65 -13.47
N LEU A 79 5.97 -3.63 -13.95
CA LEU A 79 5.00 -2.86 -13.17
C LEU A 79 3.85 -3.75 -12.67
N ASN A 80 3.31 -4.62 -13.53
CA ASN A 80 2.29 -5.58 -13.13
C ASN A 80 2.81 -6.55 -12.06
N ASN A 81 4.03 -7.07 -12.22
CA ASN A 81 4.65 -7.95 -11.22
C ASN A 81 4.84 -7.26 -9.86
N ASN A 82 5.21 -5.98 -9.85
CA ASN A 82 5.33 -5.19 -8.62
C ASN A 82 3.98 -5.04 -7.92
N TYR A 83 2.92 -4.76 -8.69
CA TYR A 83 1.55 -4.62 -8.17
C TYR A 83 1.02 -5.95 -7.59
N GLU A 84 1.23 -7.07 -8.27
CA GLU A 84 0.87 -8.40 -7.75
C GLU A 84 1.67 -8.78 -6.49
N ALA A 85 2.96 -8.47 -6.47
CA ALA A 85 3.79 -8.70 -5.29
C ALA A 85 3.29 -7.87 -4.08
N LEU A 86 2.90 -6.61 -4.30
CA LEU A 86 2.30 -5.78 -3.25
C LEU A 86 0.99 -6.38 -2.73
N LYS A 87 0.07 -6.78 -3.63
CA LYS A 87 -1.19 -7.46 -3.26
C LYS A 87 -0.93 -8.71 -2.41
N SER A 88 0.01 -9.56 -2.85
CA SER A 88 0.38 -10.77 -2.14
C SER A 88 0.89 -10.47 -0.72
N ARG A 89 1.74 -9.46 -0.55
CA ARG A 89 2.23 -9.04 0.76
C ARG A 89 1.14 -8.49 1.67
N LEU A 90 0.26 -7.64 1.15
CA LEU A 90 -0.87 -7.12 1.93
C LEU A 90 -1.82 -8.24 2.39
N ARG A 91 -2.03 -9.27 1.55
CA ARG A 91 -2.79 -10.48 1.92
C ARG A 91 -2.09 -11.26 3.04
N GLN A 92 -0.78 -11.50 2.92
CA GLN A 92 0.02 -12.20 3.95
C GLN A 92 -0.04 -11.51 5.30
N LEU A 93 -0.03 -10.17 5.32
CA LEU A 93 -0.12 -9.37 6.54
C LEU A 93 -1.56 -9.18 7.06
N GLY A 94 -2.57 -9.75 6.39
CA GLY A 94 -3.97 -9.68 6.78
C GLY A 94 -4.66 -8.34 6.53
N PHE A 95 -4.03 -7.43 5.76
CA PHE A 95 -4.60 -6.12 5.45
C PHE A 95 -5.55 -6.14 4.26
N TYR A 96 -5.35 -7.08 3.34
CA TYR A 96 -6.08 -7.15 2.08
C TYR A 96 -6.94 -8.41 2.03
N THR A 97 -8.23 -8.23 1.74
CA THR A 97 -9.18 -9.33 1.50
C THR A 97 -9.79 -9.14 0.11
N ASP A 98 -9.82 -10.21 -0.67
CA ASP A 98 -10.46 -10.22 -1.99
C ASP A 98 -11.86 -10.82 -1.81
N LEU A 99 -12.88 -9.97 -1.63
CA LEU A 99 -14.21 -10.43 -1.23
C LEU A 99 -15.16 -10.72 -2.40
N SER A 100 -14.76 -10.50 -3.65
CA SER A 100 -15.51 -10.91 -4.86
C SER A 100 -14.76 -10.47 -6.13
N ASP A 101 -15.04 -11.14 -7.25
CA ASP A 101 -14.51 -10.89 -8.61
C ASP A 101 -14.71 -9.45 -9.16
N ALA A 102 -15.33 -8.55 -8.39
CA ALA A 102 -15.52 -7.16 -8.73
C ALA A 102 -14.44 -6.29 -8.07
N SER A 103 -13.76 -5.42 -8.83
CA SER A 103 -12.68 -4.53 -8.37
C SER A 103 -12.99 -3.69 -7.12
N ASN A 104 -14.28 -3.46 -6.81
CA ASN A 104 -14.73 -2.74 -5.61
C ASN A 104 -14.58 -3.55 -4.31
N SER A 105 -14.28 -4.85 -4.37
CA SER A 105 -14.11 -5.72 -3.21
C SER A 105 -12.65 -5.83 -2.73
N GLN A 106 -11.72 -5.11 -3.38
CA GLN A 106 -10.28 -5.10 -3.08
C GLN A 106 -9.92 -3.96 -2.12
N VAL A 107 -10.26 -4.14 -0.84
CA VAL A 107 -10.09 -3.11 0.19
C VAL A 107 -9.00 -3.47 1.20
N ILE A 108 -8.26 -2.44 1.59
CA ILE A 108 -7.33 -2.45 2.70
C ILE A 108 -8.09 -2.02 3.95
N LYS A 109 -8.10 -2.87 4.96
CA LYS A 109 -8.81 -2.61 6.22
C LYS A 109 -7.87 -2.01 7.27
N PRO A 110 -8.32 -0.98 8.02
CA PRO A 110 -7.56 -0.48 9.16
C PRO A 110 -7.47 -1.55 10.25
N ARG A 111 -6.32 -1.64 10.93
CA ARG A 111 -6.18 -2.52 12.11
C ARG A 111 -6.77 -1.85 13.34
N PHE A 112 -6.56 -0.55 13.45
CA PHE A 112 -7.08 0.25 14.55
C PHE A 112 -8.27 1.07 14.05
N LYS A 113 -9.43 0.89 14.68
CA LYS A 113 -10.58 1.75 14.42
C LYS A 113 -10.49 2.98 15.32
N ILE A 114 -10.34 4.13 14.70
CA ILE A 114 -10.44 5.44 15.37
C ILE A 114 -11.74 6.07 14.89
N GLU A 115 -12.59 6.42 15.85
CA GLU A 115 -13.82 7.18 15.62
C GLU A 115 -13.65 8.56 16.25
N SER A 116 -13.96 9.62 15.49
CA SER A 116 -13.98 10.98 16.03
C SER A 116 -15.08 11.06 17.09
N LYS A 117 -14.71 11.31 18.35
CA LYS A 117 -15.70 11.61 19.38
C LYS A 117 -16.40 12.92 19.03
N THR A 118 -17.62 12.84 18.50
CA THR A 118 -18.55 13.97 18.49
C THR A 118 -18.74 14.41 19.94
N ARG A 119 -18.18 15.55 20.34
CA ARG A 119 -18.58 16.21 21.58
C ARG A 119 -20.03 16.65 21.38
N SER A 120 -20.98 15.91 21.95
CA SER A 120 -22.33 16.40 22.16
C SER A 120 -22.25 17.59 23.13
N LEU A 121 -22.60 18.77 22.64
CA LEU A 121 -22.90 19.95 23.46
C LEU A 121 -24.28 19.77 24.11
#